data_AF-V5K5I3-F1
#
_entry.id   AF-V5K5I3-F1
#
_cell.length_a   1.000
_cell.length_b   1.000
_cell.length_c   1.000
_cell.angle_alpha   90.00
_cell.angle_beta   90.00
_cell.angle_gamma   90.00
#
_symmetry.space_group_name_H-M   'P 1'
#
loop_
_entity.id
_entity.type
_entity.pdbx_description
1 polymer ?
#
loop_
_entity_poly.entity_id
_entity_poly.type
_entity_poly.pdbx_seq_one_letter_code
_entity_poly.pdbx_strand_id
1 'polypeptide(L)'
;MKQSIVLLAFVVLIVICHAEQPSRKCRRELMEFEDECTLHCEYKHYRFTDDWFQITSDQRQNFINVMKKYGAITMDQERQLDEHLKKCAHEVNLKGPLKFKSDKCRKINQYYRCAVLDHSIFQYSAYAKAITEFEKTINI
;
A
#
# COMPACT_ATOMS: atom_id res chain seq x y z
N MET A 1 -11.52 -45.96 20.03
CA MET A 1 -11.13 -45.53 18.67
C MET A 1 -11.99 -44.39 18.08
N LYS A 2 -12.81 -43.67 18.86
CA LYS A 2 -13.55 -42.47 18.40
C LYS A 2 -13.07 -41.16 19.05
N GLN A 3 -12.52 -41.23 20.27
CA GLN A 3 -12.02 -40.05 21.01
C GLN A 3 -10.70 -39.49 20.45
N SER A 4 -9.85 -40.33 19.85
CA SER A 4 -8.56 -39.89 19.29
C SER A 4 -8.68 -39.06 18.01
N ILE A 5 -9.81 -39.17 17.29
CA ILE A 5 -10.04 -38.44 16.03
C ILE A 5 -10.49 -36.99 16.33
N VAL A 6 -11.22 -36.77 17.42
CA VAL A 6 -11.71 -35.43 17.83
C VAL A 6 -10.55 -34.56 18.32
N LEU A 7 -9.55 -35.15 18.98
CA LEU A 7 -8.36 -34.44 19.46
C LEU A 7 -7.43 -33.99 18.32
N LEU A 8 -7.35 -34.74 17.21
CA LEU A 8 -6.53 -34.36 16.07
C LEU A 8 -7.13 -33.20 15.27
N ALA A 9 -8.45 -33.08 15.23
CA ALA A 9 -9.15 -31.99 14.54
C ALA A 9 -8.93 -30.61 15.21
N PHE A 10 -8.70 -30.58 16.53
CA PHE A 10 -8.45 -29.34 17.26
C PHE A 10 -7.02 -28.79 17.09
N VAL A 11 -6.02 -29.66 16.89
CA VAL A 11 -4.62 -29.22 16.72
C VAL A 11 -4.40 -28.54 15.37
N VAL A 12 -5.18 -28.89 14.34
CA VAL A 12 -5.10 -28.27 13.01
C VAL A 12 -5.76 -26.88 12.97
N LEU A 13 -6.65 -26.56 13.93
CA LEU A 13 -7.30 -25.24 14.04
C LEU A 13 -6.48 -24.19 14.79
N ILE A 14 -5.32 -24.56 15.36
CA ILE A 14 -4.36 -23.64 15.99
C ILE A 14 -3.22 -23.30 15.02
N VAL A 15 -3.48 -23.34 13.71
CA VAL A 15 -2.82 -22.37 12.82
C VAL A 15 -3.49 -21.05 13.11
N ILE A 16 -3.03 -20.38 14.16
CA ILE A 16 -3.44 -19.03 14.50
C ILE A 16 -3.12 -18.21 13.27
N CYS A 17 -4.15 -17.85 12.49
CA CYS A 17 -4.10 -16.73 11.57
C CYS A 17 -3.80 -15.51 12.44
N HIS A 18 -2.52 -15.25 12.70
CA HIS A 18 -2.05 -13.98 13.23
C HIS A 18 -2.24 -12.96 12.12
N ALA A 19 -3.50 -12.60 11.88
CA ALA A 19 -3.90 -11.55 10.99
C ALA A 19 -3.12 -10.30 11.40
N GLU A 20 -2.18 -9.92 10.54
CA GLU A 20 -1.27 -8.81 10.81
C GLU A 20 -1.53 -7.67 9.84
N GLN A 21 -1.40 -6.46 10.35
CA GLN A 21 -1.53 -5.26 9.55
C GLN A 21 -0.33 -5.12 8.60
N PRO A 22 -0.55 -4.63 7.36
CA PRO A 22 0.49 -4.36 6.38
C PRO A 22 1.75 -3.66 6.94
N SER A 23 1.61 -2.55 7.67
CA SER A 23 2.79 -1.83 8.18
C SER A 23 3.59 -2.61 9.22
N ARG A 24 2.94 -3.48 10.00
CA ARG A 24 3.63 -4.31 11.00
C ARG A 24 4.40 -5.44 10.31
N LYS A 25 3.74 -6.10 9.36
CA LYS A 25 4.34 -7.16 8.55
C LYS A 25 5.54 -6.63 7.77
N CYS A 26 5.37 -5.53 7.05
CA CYS A 26 6.42 -4.93 6.23
C CYS A 26 7.62 -4.48 7.09
N ARG A 27 7.39 -3.80 8.22
CA ARG A 27 8.48 -3.42 9.13
C ARG A 27 9.19 -4.60 9.79
N ARG A 28 8.50 -5.72 10.03
CA ARG A 28 9.12 -6.93 10.58
C ARG A 28 9.99 -7.65 9.54
N GLU A 29 9.49 -7.74 8.31
CA GLU A 29 10.17 -8.49 7.23
C GLU A 29 11.32 -7.70 6.61
N LEU A 30 11.21 -6.38 6.56
CA LEU A 30 12.22 -5.48 6.04
C LEU A 30 13.02 -4.94 7.23
N MET A 31 14.10 -5.63 7.60
CA MET A 31 15.09 -5.15 8.57
C MET A 31 15.67 -3.78 8.15
N GLU A 32 16.46 -3.13 9.02
CA GLU A 32 17.06 -1.79 8.79
C GLU A 32 17.72 -1.56 7.42
N PHE A 33 18.18 -2.62 6.73
CA PHE A 33 18.87 -2.51 5.43
C PHE A 33 17.95 -2.39 4.20
N GLU A 34 16.64 -2.68 4.32
CA GLU A 34 15.67 -2.51 3.23
C GLU A 34 14.60 -1.44 3.54
N ASP A 35 14.89 -0.50 4.45
CA ASP A 35 13.91 0.50 4.92
C ASP A 35 13.32 1.35 3.76
N GLU A 36 14.08 1.55 2.68
CA GLU A 36 13.59 2.24 1.48
C GLU A 36 12.46 1.49 0.76
N CYS A 37 12.32 0.17 0.97
CA CYS A 37 11.29 -0.67 0.37
C CYS A 37 10.05 -0.84 1.24
N THR A 38 10.04 -0.33 2.48
CA THR A 38 8.89 -0.42 3.40
C THR A 38 7.61 0.11 2.75
N LEU A 39 7.69 1.26 2.10
CA LEU A 39 6.52 1.86 1.44
C LEU A 39 6.01 1.02 0.26
N HIS A 40 6.91 0.41 -0.52
CA HIS A 40 6.49 -0.49 -1.61
C HIS A 40 5.75 -1.70 -1.07
N CYS A 41 6.26 -2.31 -0.01
CA CYS A 41 5.62 -3.44 0.65
C CYS A 41 4.20 -3.08 1.13
N GLU A 42 4.05 -1.95 1.82
CA GLU A 42 2.73 -1.48 2.28
C GLU A 42 1.79 -1.17 1.11
N TYR A 43 2.26 -0.42 0.11
CA TYR A 43 1.48 -0.04 -1.06
C TYR A 43 1.04 -1.23 -1.90
N LYS A 44 1.83 -2.31 -1.94
CA LYS A 44 1.44 -3.57 -2.59
C LYS A 44 0.24 -4.19 -1.87
N HIS A 45 0.25 -4.24 -0.54
CA HIS A 45 -0.90 -4.73 0.22
C HIS A 45 -2.13 -3.82 0.06
N TYR A 46 -1.92 -2.51 -0.11
CA TYR A 46 -2.98 -1.55 -0.43
C TYR A 46 -3.44 -1.57 -1.89
N ARG A 47 -2.72 -2.30 -2.77
CA ARG A 47 -2.92 -2.34 -4.23
C ARG A 47 -2.73 -0.99 -4.92
N PHE A 48 -1.91 -0.12 -4.34
CA PHE A 48 -1.45 1.15 -4.93
C PHE A 48 -0.19 0.97 -5.79
N THR A 49 0.42 -0.20 -5.71
CA THR A 49 1.45 -0.70 -6.63
C THR A 49 1.34 -2.22 -6.72
N ASP A 50 2.24 -2.87 -7.44
CA ASP A 50 2.31 -4.32 -7.59
C ASP A 50 3.73 -4.85 -7.34
N ASP A 51 3.91 -6.16 -7.50
CA ASP A 51 5.21 -6.83 -7.41
C ASP A 51 6.25 -6.29 -8.41
N TRP A 52 5.79 -5.63 -9.47
CA TRP A 52 6.61 -5.07 -10.54
C TRP A 52 6.83 -3.56 -10.41
N PHE A 53 6.42 -2.95 -9.29
CA PHE A 53 6.56 -1.53 -9.00
C PHE A 53 5.83 -0.64 -10.04
N GLN A 54 4.74 -1.16 -10.60
CA GLN A 54 3.90 -0.46 -11.56
C GLN A 54 2.89 0.45 -10.87
N ILE A 55 2.54 1.52 -11.58
CA ILE A 55 1.57 2.53 -11.17
C ILE A 55 0.71 2.84 -12.41
N THR A 56 -0.16 1.89 -12.75
CA THR A 56 -1.06 2.02 -13.91
C THR A 56 -2.33 2.79 -13.52
N SER A 57 -3.30 2.90 -14.44
CA SER A 57 -4.63 3.44 -14.13
C SER A 57 -5.28 2.73 -12.96
N ASP A 58 -5.13 1.40 -12.87
CA ASP A 58 -5.85 0.59 -11.90
C ASP A 58 -5.33 0.84 -10.48
N GLN A 59 -4.00 0.93 -10.32
CA GLN A 59 -3.40 1.27 -9.03
C GLN A 59 -3.76 2.68 -8.59
N ARG A 60 -3.79 3.66 -9.52
CA ARG A 60 -4.25 5.02 -9.19
C ARG A 60 -5.71 5.03 -8.79
N GLN A 61 -6.57 4.29 -9.49
CA GLN A 61 -7.98 4.21 -9.12
C GLN A 61 -8.18 3.54 -7.75
N ASN A 62 -7.39 2.53 -7.40
CA ASN A 62 -7.41 1.95 -6.05
C ASN A 62 -7.05 2.99 -4.99
N PHE A 63 -6.02 3.80 -5.24
CA PHE A 63 -5.63 4.90 -4.36
C PHE A 63 -6.77 5.90 -4.17
N ILE A 64 -7.35 6.40 -5.26
CA ILE A 64 -8.47 7.36 -5.24
C ILE A 64 -9.67 6.76 -4.47
N ASN A 65 -10.02 5.50 -4.74
CA ASN A 65 -11.13 4.83 -4.08
C ASN A 65 -10.93 4.76 -2.56
N VAL A 66 -9.71 4.49 -2.09
CA VAL A 66 -9.40 4.50 -0.64
C VAL A 66 -9.49 5.92 -0.09
N MET A 67 -8.87 6.90 -0.75
CA MET A 67 -8.91 8.29 -0.29
C MET A 67 -10.36 8.81 -0.18
N LYS A 68 -11.20 8.49 -1.17
CA LYS A 68 -12.63 8.83 -1.16
C LYS A 68 -13.38 8.09 -0.06
N LYS A 69 -13.19 6.77 0.05
CA LYS A 69 -13.90 5.93 1.03
C LYS A 69 -13.65 6.37 2.48
N TYR A 70 -12.43 6.79 2.79
CA TYR A 70 -12.05 7.21 4.14
C TYR A 70 -11.98 8.73 4.33
N GLY A 71 -12.58 9.50 3.40
CA GLY A 71 -12.82 10.93 3.57
C GLY A 71 -11.59 11.83 3.46
N ALA A 72 -10.52 11.37 2.80
CA ALA A 72 -9.39 12.23 2.47
C ALA A 72 -9.67 13.16 1.27
N ILE A 73 -10.61 12.78 0.40
CA ILE A 73 -11.11 13.61 -0.70
C ILE A 73 -12.62 13.48 -0.86
N THR A 74 -13.23 14.45 -1.54
CA THR A 74 -14.62 14.43 -2.00
C THR A 74 -14.75 13.93 -3.45
N MET A 75 -15.99 13.72 -3.92
CA MET A 75 -16.23 13.23 -5.29
C MET A 75 -15.79 14.22 -6.38
N ASP A 76 -15.93 15.52 -6.14
CA ASP A 76 -15.52 16.59 -7.06
C ASP A 76 -13.98 16.68 -7.21
N GLN A 77 -13.23 16.19 -6.23
CA GLN A 77 -11.77 16.15 -6.25
C GLN A 77 -11.19 14.91 -6.98
N GLU A 78 -12.01 13.93 -7.34
CA GLU A 78 -11.56 12.65 -7.92
C GLU A 78 -10.78 12.84 -9.24
N ARG A 79 -11.32 13.65 -10.17
CA ARG A 79 -10.64 13.94 -11.44
C ARG A 79 -9.31 14.65 -11.23
N GLN A 80 -9.30 15.65 -10.34
CA GLN A 80 -8.08 16.41 -10.02
C GLN A 80 -7.01 15.49 -9.41
N LEU A 81 -7.41 14.56 -8.53
CA LEU A 81 -6.49 13.58 -7.96
C LEU A 81 -5.96 12.61 -9.02
N ASP A 82 -6.78 12.05 -9.91
CA ASP A 82 -6.25 11.17 -10.97
C ASP A 82 -5.25 11.89 -11.88
N GLU A 83 -5.53 13.13 -12.27
CA GLU A 83 -4.61 13.93 -13.11
C GLU A 83 -3.26 14.14 -12.41
N HIS A 84 -3.28 14.46 -11.11
CA HIS A 84 -2.07 14.62 -10.31
C HIS A 84 -1.30 13.31 -10.15
N LEU A 85 -1.99 12.23 -9.79
CA LEU A 85 -1.37 10.91 -9.66
C LEU A 85 -0.80 10.43 -11.00
N LYS A 86 -1.46 10.74 -12.13
CA LYS A 86 -0.97 10.43 -13.48
C LYS A 86 0.30 11.21 -13.80
N LYS A 87 0.36 12.51 -13.46
CA LYS A 87 1.55 13.34 -13.61
C LYS A 87 2.72 12.79 -12.78
N CYS A 88 2.50 12.50 -11.50
CA CYS A 88 3.52 11.91 -10.62
C CYS A 88 4.01 10.56 -11.14
N ALA A 89 3.11 9.71 -11.63
CA ALA A 89 3.47 8.42 -12.22
C ALA A 89 4.31 8.60 -13.49
N HIS A 90 3.98 9.59 -14.32
CA HIS A 90 4.77 9.91 -15.51
C HIS A 90 6.19 10.34 -15.13
N GLU A 91 6.34 11.28 -14.19
CA GLU A 91 7.64 11.82 -13.75
C GLU A 91 8.59 10.73 -13.26
N VAL A 92 8.12 9.79 -12.45
CA VAL A 92 8.97 8.71 -11.92
C VAL A 92 9.30 7.63 -12.96
N ASN A 93 8.55 7.55 -14.06
CA ASN A 93 8.78 6.60 -15.15
C ASN A 93 9.70 7.15 -16.26
N LEU A 94 9.96 8.47 -16.30
CA LEU A 94 10.85 9.09 -17.29
C LEU A 94 12.30 8.61 -17.23
N LYS A 95 12.72 8.05 -16.08
CA LYS A 95 14.11 7.62 -15.85
C LYS A 95 14.49 6.28 -16.51
N GLY A 96 13.59 5.71 -17.33
CA GLY A 96 13.83 4.43 -18.02
C GLY A 96 13.77 3.20 -17.09
N PRO A 97 14.08 2.01 -17.61
CA PRO A 97 13.99 0.77 -16.84
C PRO A 97 15.03 0.72 -15.72
N LEU A 98 14.56 0.60 -14.48
CA LEU A 98 15.40 0.47 -13.28
C LEU A 98 15.84 -0.99 -13.09
N LYS A 99 17.13 -1.21 -12.90
CA LYS A 99 17.72 -2.55 -12.79
C LYS A 99 17.67 -3.10 -11.36
N PHE A 100 17.97 -2.27 -10.37
CA PHE A 100 18.07 -2.71 -8.97
C PHE A 100 16.76 -2.53 -8.21
N LYS A 101 16.45 -3.44 -7.28
CA LYS A 101 15.27 -3.38 -6.41
C LYS A 101 15.23 -2.07 -5.61
N SER A 102 16.38 -1.65 -5.08
CA SER A 102 16.57 -0.38 -4.36
C SER A 102 16.10 0.83 -5.17
N ASP A 103 16.51 0.93 -6.44
CA ASP A 103 16.07 2.02 -7.32
C ASP A 103 14.56 1.98 -7.56
N LYS A 104 13.97 0.79 -7.71
CA LYS A 104 12.52 0.62 -7.86
C LYS A 104 11.76 1.02 -6.59
N CYS A 105 12.28 0.70 -5.41
CA CYS A 105 11.72 1.17 -4.14
C CYS A 105 11.81 2.70 -4.03
N ARG A 106 12.95 3.28 -4.40
CA ARG A 106 13.16 4.74 -4.44
C ARG A 106 12.20 5.44 -5.40
N LYS A 107 11.87 4.82 -6.54
CA LYS A 107 10.84 5.30 -7.47
C LYS A 107 9.46 5.38 -6.80
N ILE A 108 9.07 4.37 -6.01
CA ILE A 108 7.81 4.40 -5.24
C ILE A 108 7.83 5.53 -4.19
N ASN A 109 8.94 5.70 -3.48
CA ASN A 109 9.09 6.81 -2.53
C ASN A 109 9.01 8.19 -3.22
N GLN A 110 9.61 8.34 -4.40
CA GLN A 110 9.49 9.56 -5.20
C GLN A 110 8.05 9.81 -5.65
N TYR A 111 7.35 8.75 -6.07
CA TYR A 111 5.94 8.83 -6.44
C TYR A 111 5.09 9.30 -5.26
N TYR A 112 5.27 8.71 -4.09
CA TYR A 112 4.58 9.12 -2.86
C TYR A 112 4.83 10.58 -2.51
N ARG A 113 6.09 11.04 -2.58
CA ARG A 113 6.42 12.44 -2.30
C ARG A 113 5.67 13.39 -3.23
N CYS A 114 5.61 13.08 -4.53
CA CYS A 114 4.84 13.86 -5.49
C CYS A 114 3.32 13.76 -5.22
N ALA A 115 2.80 12.55 -5.02
CA ALA A 115 1.37 12.28 -4.92
C ALA A 115 0.72 12.80 -3.63
N VAL A 116 1.46 12.81 -2.52
CA VAL A 116 0.91 12.98 -1.17
C VAL A 116 1.43 14.25 -0.48
N LEU A 117 2.70 14.61 -0.70
CA LEU A 117 3.32 15.75 -0.02
C LEU A 117 3.17 17.06 -0.79
N ASP A 118 2.70 16.99 -2.04
CA ASP A 118 2.16 18.15 -2.74
C ASP A 118 0.77 18.45 -2.15
N HIS A 119 0.75 19.33 -1.14
CA HIS A 119 -0.44 19.72 -0.36
C HIS A 119 -1.56 20.40 -1.17
N SER A 120 -1.48 20.39 -2.50
CA SER A 120 -2.45 21.00 -3.41
C SER A 120 -3.79 20.26 -3.51
N ILE A 121 -3.86 18.97 -3.13
CA ILE A 121 -5.10 18.17 -3.25
C ILE A 121 -5.71 17.80 -1.90
N PHE A 122 -4.90 17.28 -0.97
CA PHE A 122 -5.37 16.96 0.38
C PHE A 122 -4.32 17.35 1.43
N GLN A 123 -4.80 17.59 2.64
CA GLN A 123 -3.94 17.74 3.81
C GLN A 123 -3.29 16.39 4.15
N TYR A 124 -2.01 16.40 4.53
CA TYR A 124 -1.31 15.16 4.88
C TYR A 124 -2.01 14.39 6.01
N SER A 125 -2.60 15.10 6.98
CA SER A 125 -3.36 14.51 8.07
C SER A 125 -4.59 13.73 7.60
N ALA A 126 -5.26 14.20 6.54
CA ALA A 126 -6.41 13.52 5.95
C ALA A 126 -5.98 12.23 5.25
N TYR A 127 -4.88 12.27 4.49
CA TYR A 127 -4.26 11.07 3.91
C TYR A 127 -3.84 10.06 4.99
N ALA A 128 -3.09 10.50 6.00
CA ALA A 128 -2.59 9.62 7.06
C ALA A 128 -3.75 8.94 7.81
N LYS A 129 -4.82 9.68 8.09
CA LYS A 129 -6.05 9.13 8.66
C LYS A 129 -6.68 8.08 7.74
N ALA A 130 -6.82 8.38 6.45
CA ALA A 130 -7.40 7.45 5.48
C ALA A 130 -6.63 6.13 5.38
N ILE A 131 -5.29 6.20 5.32
CA ILE A 131 -4.44 5.00 5.33
C ILE A 131 -4.58 4.22 6.63
N THR A 132 -4.54 4.91 7.78
CA THR A 132 -4.65 4.27 9.09
C THR A 132 -5.97 3.52 9.24
N GLU A 133 -7.09 4.10 8.79
CA GLU A 133 -8.39 3.41 8.83
C GLU A 133 -8.48 2.27 7.80
N PHE A 134 -7.91 2.46 6.60
CA PHE A 134 -7.88 1.40 5.60
C PHE A 134 -7.05 0.19 6.05
N GLU A 135 -5.90 0.43 6.66
CA GLU A 135 -4.98 -0.61 7.13
C GLU A 135 -5.65 -1.54 8.15
N LYS A 136 -6.52 -1.03 9.02
CA LYS A 136 -7.31 -1.84 9.97
C LYS A 136 -8.24 -2.85 9.30
N THR A 137 -8.56 -2.64 8.02
CA THR A 137 -9.45 -3.53 7.25
C THR A 137 -8.70 -4.65 6.51
N ILE A 138 -7.37 -4.63 6.54
CA ILE A 138 -6.53 -5.61 5.83
C ILE A 138 -5.90 -6.55 6.86
N ASN A 139 -6.10 -7.84 6.64
CA ASN A 139 -5.53 -8.91 7.46
C ASN A 139 -4.68 -9.79 6.54
N ILE A 140 -3.37 -9.86 6.79
CA ILE A 140 -2.38 -10.64 6.02
C ILE A 140 -1.73 -11.70 6.92
#